data_AF-A0A2V9SQ16-F1
#
_entry.id   AF-A0A2V9SQ16-F1
#
_cell.length_a   1.000
_cell.length_b   1.000
_cell.length_c   1.000
_cell.angle_alpha   90.00
_cell.angle_beta   90.00
_cell.angle_gamma   90.00
#
_symmetry.space_group_name_H-M   'P 1'
#
loop_
_entity.id
_entity.type
_entity.pdbx_description
1 polymer ?
#
loop_
_entity_poly.entity_id
_entity_poly.type
_entity_poly.pdbx_seq_one_letter_code
_entity_poly.pdbx_strand_id
1 'polypeptide(L)'
;RGGYGIFYVREDVGTVDQLWFTTPILPITTPTGTPGDMADVFAVGPGRLPQGGVIDPAFIPVYSQFLGFVDCTTGLPTTDTSQCSVFDNGQPNPFGVFGGNSINLFGLEVPRHFVSPSTQQWNLSIQRQLPFNWVLEVGYVGTKGTHLRETRDGIQPFDARTHPVTVTAKDGTQYTINQNTFFNANARSRALGLATQNYQIFASDAWSNYHSLQMTASHRFSKSLYFQAAYTWSKALDATSTGNTAFNSAINDQTNLRDSYGPADFDRTQRLVMSYNWDLPFLSATEGWVGALLSRWTLSGITTFQSGTPITIIDAAGGTGFNLSSPGTSTATLNPGFTMSSALASGDIHQRINGYFDPAAFSGAPTVGPNGETGFGNLRRNTFRGPSQQNFKFAADFFNILNHPIFASPNNVFNGLGFGTITSTKGTPRLIQLSGRFSF
;
A
#
# COMPACT_ATOMS: atom_id res chain seq x y z
N ARG A 1 -7.27 32.13 15.02
CA ARG A 1 -6.99 32.31 13.58
C ARG A 1 -7.65 31.15 12.86
N GLY A 2 -8.18 31.35 11.67
CA GLY A 2 -8.79 30.26 10.91
C GLY A 2 -8.74 30.58 9.43
N GLY A 3 -8.76 29.54 8.62
CA GLY A 3 -8.68 29.67 7.17
C GLY A 3 -9.27 28.47 6.48
N TYR A 4 -9.70 28.69 5.25
CA TYR A 4 -10.11 27.67 4.30
C TYR A 4 -9.36 27.93 2.99
N GLY A 5 -8.87 26.86 2.37
CA GLY A 5 -8.20 26.93 1.08
C GLY A 5 -8.51 25.70 0.24
N ILE A 6 -8.60 25.91 -1.07
CA ILE A 6 -8.63 24.84 -2.07
C ILE A 6 -7.31 24.93 -2.82
N PHE A 7 -6.59 23.82 -2.83
CA PHE A 7 -5.30 23.69 -3.48
C PHE A 7 -5.43 22.66 -4.59
N TYR A 8 -4.93 23.02 -5.76
CA TYR A 8 -4.77 22.12 -6.87
C TYR A 8 -3.28 21.83 -7.00
N VAL A 9 -2.93 20.57 -7.00
CA VAL A 9 -1.58 20.18 -7.41
C VAL A 9 -1.71 19.90 -8.90
N ARG A 10 -1.08 20.73 -9.72
CA ARG A 10 -0.78 20.32 -11.09
C ARG A 10 0.22 19.18 -10.92
N GLU A 11 -0.24 17.95 -11.12
CA GLU A 11 0.65 16.78 -11.09
C GLU A 11 1.68 16.99 -12.21
N ASP A 12 2.85 17.52 -11.88
CA ASP A 12 4.04 17.49 -12.73
C ASP A 12 4.70 16.13 -12.54
N VAL A 13 3.97 15.09 -12.92
CA VAL A 13 4.52 13.75 -12.99
C VAL A 13 4.78 13.52 -14.45
N GLY A 14 6.05 13.69 -14.85
CA GLY A 14 6.52 13.42 -16.19
C GLY A 14 6.09 12.06 -16.75
N THR A 15 5.54 11.14 -15.94
CA THR A 15 4.89 9.91 -16.39
C THR A 15 3.59 10.16 -17.15
N VAL A 16 2.66 11.01 -16.67
CA VAL A 16 1.45 11.34 -17.46
C VAL A 16 1.87 12.09 -18.72
N ASP A 17 2.85 13.00 -18.58
CA ASP A 17 3.39 13.81 -19.67
C ASP A 17 4.36 13.08 -20.64
N GLN A 18 4.81 11.85 -20.32
CA GLN A 18 5.62 11.02 -21.24
C GLN A 18 4.79 9.87 -21.83
N LEU A 19 3.80 9.37 -21.09
CA LEU A 19 2.91 8.30 -21.56
C LEU A 19 1.94 8.74 -22.67
N TRP A 20 1.76 10.05 -22.90
CA TRP A 20 1.04 10.52 -24.10
C TRP A 20 1.90 10.55 -25.36
N PHE A 21 3.23 10.48 -25.23
CA PHE A 21 4.17 10.53 -26.36
C PHE A 21 4.71 9.17 -26.77
N THR A 22 4.69 8.17 -25.89
CA THR A 22 4.98 6.78 -26.26
C THR A 22 3.67 6.07 -26.55
N THR A 23 3.67 5.21 -27.57
CA THR A 23 2.55 4.27 -27.79
C THR A 23 2.20 3.62 -26.44
N PRO A 24 0.92 3.50 -26.05
CA PRO A 24 0.48 3.02 -24.72
C PRO A 24 0.84 1.55 -24.44
N ILE A 25 1.65 0.96 -25.30
CA ILE A 25 2.02 -0.43 -25.35
C ILE A 25 3.55 -0.44 -25.32
N LEU A 26 4.11 -0.98 -24.24
CA LEU A 26 5.47 -1.52 -24.21
C LEU A 26 5.30 -3.02 -24.40
N PRO A 27 5.26 -3.53 -25.63
CA PRO A 27 5.13 -4.97 -25.84
C PRO A 27 6.44 -5.66 -25.45
N ILE A 28 6.48 -6.28 -24.28
CA ILE A 28 7.45 -7.35 -24.02
C ILE A 28 6.77 -8.64 -24.49
N THR A 29 7.29 -9.20 -25.57
CA THR A 29 6.76 -10.42 -26.17
C THR A 29 7.44 -11.64 -25.58
N THR A 30 6.66 -12.66 -25.21
CA THR A 30 7.13 -14.04 -25.22
C THR A 30 7.19 -14.49 -26.68
N PRO A 31 8.31 -15.05 -27.18
CA PRO A 31 8.46 -15.39 -28.59
C PRO A 31 7.52 -16.55 -28.94
N THR A 32 6.80 -16.51 -30.07
CA THR A 32 6.29 -17.67 -30.86
C THR A 32 5.14 -17.30 -31.84
N GLY A 33 5.25 -16.19 -32.58
CA GLY A 33 4.27 -15.85 -33.60
C GLY A 33 4.47 -16.60 -34.93
N THR A 34 3.39 -16.77 -35.70
CA THR A 34 3.47 -16.99 -37.15
C THR A 34 3.63 -15.65 -37.88
N PRO A 35 4.14 -15.60 -39.14
CA PRO A 35 4.28 -14.35 -39.89
C PRO A 35 2.97 -13.56 -39.92
N GLY A 36 2.93 -12.36 -39.34
CA GLY A 36 1.70 -11.60 -39.11
C GLY A 36 1.51 -11.12 -37.68
N ASP A 37 2.20 -11.73 -36.70
CA ASP A 37 2.02 -11.46 -35.27
C ASP A 37 2.94 -10.35 -34.73
N MET A 38 2.39 -9.43 -33.93
CA MET A 38 3.21 -8.44 -33.21
C MET A 38 4.09 -9.08 -32.13
N ALA A 39 3.82 -10.32 -31.73
CA ALA A 39 4.70 -11.13 -30.89
C ALA A 39 6.14 -11.23 -31.46
N ASP A 40 6.31 -11.13 -32.78
CA ASP A 40 7.61 -11.25 -33.42
C ASP A 40 8.35 -9.92 -33.61
N VAL A 41 7.66 -8.79 -33.43
CA VAL A 41 8.25 -7.44 -33.58
C VAL A 41 9.32 -7.17 -32.52
N PHE A 42 9.20 -7.80 -31.34
CA PHE A 42 10.11 -7.61 -30.20
C PHE A 42 10.85 -8.88 -29.78
N ALA A 43 10.54 -10.03 -30.40
CA ALA A 43 11.18 -11.31 -30.12
C ALA A 43 12.63 -11.41 -30.63
N VAL A 44 13.07 -10.52 -31.54
CA VAL A 44 14.33 -10.68 -32.27
C VAL A 44 15.18 -9.40 -32.31
N GLY A 45 15.43 -8.79 -31.15
CA GLY A 45 16.35 -7.64 -31.02
C GLY A 45 15.96 -6.42 -31.88
N PRO A 46 16.82 -5.39 -32.00
CA PRO A 46 16.47 -4.08 -32.59
C PRO A 46 16.28 -4.09 -34.13
N GLY A 47 16.06 -5.23 -34.79
CA GLY A 47 16.53 -5.46 -36.15
C GLY A 47 15.51 -5.57 -37.29
N ARG A 48 14.20 -5.50 -37.06
CA ARG A 48 13.20 -5.66 -38.15
C ARG A 48 12.08 -4.60 -38.13
N LEU A 49 12.46 -3.33 -38.00
CA LEU A 49 11.55 -2.28 -38.45
C LEU A 49 11.38 -2.40 -39.98
N PRO A 50 10.15 -2.40 -40.52
CA PRO A 50 9.92 -2.41 -41.96
C PRO A 50 10.75 -1.32 -42.64
N GLN A 51 11.34 -1.62 -43.80
CA GLN A 51 11.96 -0.58 -44.61
C GLN A 51 10.92 0.52 -44.89
N GLY A 52 11.31 1.78 -44.67
CA GLY A 52 10.39 2.91 -44.79
C GLY A 52 9.61 2.89 -46.11
N GLY A 53 8.28 2.95 -46.01
CA GLY A 53 7.38 2.99 -47.16
C GLY A 53 6.82 1.64 -47.63
N VAL A 54 7.21 0.50 -47.04
CA VAL A 54 6.62 -0.81 -47.34
C VAL A 54 5.95 -1.38 -46.09
N ILE A 55 4.61 -1.53 -46.14
CA ILE A 55 3.89 -2.32 -45.14
C ILE A 55 4.21 -3.79 -45.44
N ASP A 56 5.03 -4.41 -44.61
CA ASP A 56 5.28 -5.83 -44.71
C ASP A 56 3.97 -6.58 -44.34
N PRO A 57 3.45 -7.47 -45.21
CA PRO A 57 2.22 -8.22 -44.94
C PRO A 57 2.27 -9.04 -43.64
N ALA A 58 3.47 -9.40 -43.17
CA ALA A 58 3.69 -10.04 -41.88
C ALA A 58 3.58 -9.07 -40.67
N PHE A 59 3.28 -7.80 -40.92
CA PHE A 59 3.10 -6.76 -39.90
C PHE A 59 1.68 -6.17 -39.92
N ILE A 60 0.73 -6.80 -40.60
CA ILE A 60 -0.68 -6.39 -40.56
C ILE A 60 -1.27 -6.85 -39.23
N PRO A 61 -1.70 -5.93 -38.34
CA PRO A 61 -2.31 -6.30 -37.08
C PRO A 61 -3.60 -7.10 -37.30
N VAL A 62 -3.65 -8.33 -36.79
CA VAL A 62 -4.92 -9.08 -36.67
C VAL A 62 -5.47 -8.95 -35.25
N TYR A 63 -6.80 -8.78 -35.16
CA TYR A 63 -7.50 -8.71 -33.88
C TYR A 63 -7.26 -9.98 -33.06
N SER A 64 -7.12 -9.83 -31.74
CA SER A 64 -7.13 -10.98 -30.84
C SER A 64 -8.42 -11.80 -31.00
N GLN A 65 -8.27 -13.11 -31.15
CA GLN A 65 -9.37 -14.05 -31.29
C GLN A 65 -9.24 -15.15 -30.24
N PHE A 66 -10.35 -15.45 -29.58
CA PHE A 66 -10.41 -16.60 -28.68
C PHE A 66 -10.35 -17.88 -29.52
N LEU A 67 -9.49 -18.82 -29.16
CA LEU A 67 -9.28 -20.06 -29.93
C LEU A 67 -9.94 -21.29 -29.31
N GLY A 68 -10.49 -21.16 -28.09
CA GLY A 68 -11.11 -22.27 -27.34
C GLY A 68 -10.33 -22.63 -26.09
N PHE A 69 -10.68 -23.77 -25.49
CA PHE A 69 -10.00 -24.35 -24.33
C PHE A 69 -9.19 -25.58 -24.72
N VAL A 70 -8.09 -25.81 -24.00
CA VAL A 70 -7.27 -27.03 -24.07
C VAL A 70 -7.06 -27.58 -22.67
N ASP A 71 -6.95 -28.89 -22.57
CA ASP A 71 -6.49 -29.53 -21.34
C ASP A 71 -5.07 -29.06 -21.00
N CYS A 72 -4.88 -28.53 -19.79
CA CYS A 72 -3.61 -27.91 -19.40
C CYS A 72 -2.41 -28.87 -19.40
N THR A 73 -2.66 -30.18 -19.36
CA THR A 73 -1.61 -31.21 -19.27
C THR A 73 -1.23 -31.73 -20.65
N THR A 74 -2.23 -31.99 -21.49
CA THR A 74 -2.06 -32.64 -22.79
C THR A 74 -1.99 -31.66 -23.96
N GLY A 75 -2.47 -30.43 -23.78
CA GLY A 75 -2.58 -29.43 -24.85
C GLY A 75 -3.65 -29.74 -25.90
N LEU A 76 -4.47 -30.78 -25.68
CA LEU A 76 -5.52 -31.16 -26.61
C LEU A 76 -6.78 -30.31 -26.39
N PRO A 77 -7.53 -29.98 -27.46
CA PRO A 77 -8.78 -29.23 -27.34
C PRO A 77 -9.76 -29.89 -26.37
N THR A 78 -10.43 -29.07 -25.56
CA THR A 78 -11.41 -29.52 -24.58
C THR A 78 -12.63 -28.60 -24.54
N THR A 79 -13.76 -29.13 -24.07
CA THR A 79 -14.96 -28.35 -23.73
C THR A 79 -15.01 -27.94 -22.27
N ASP A 80 -14.05 -28.41 -21.47
CA ASP A 80 -13.92 -28.04 -20.06
C ASP A 80 -13.39 -26.61 -19.90
N THR A 81 -14.31 -25.69 -19.57
CA THR A 81 -14.04 -24.26 -19.36
C THR A 81 -13.27 -23.93 -18.07
N SER A 82 -12.96 -24.93 -17.24
CA SER A 82 -12.10 -24.78 -16.07
C SER A 82 -10.61 -24.82 -16.43
N GLN A 83 -10.29 -25.30 -17.64
CA GLN A 83 -8.93 -25.52 -18.13
C GLN A 83 -8.31 -24.26 -18.78
N CYS A 84 -7.12 -24.45 -19.36
CA CYS A 84 -6.34 -23.43 -20.05
C CYS A 84 -7.00 -23.03 -21.37
N SER A 85 -6.85 -21.78 -21.77
CA SER A 85 -7.19 -21.38 -23.15
C SER A 85 -6.07 -21.74 -24.14
N VAL A 86 -6.33 -21.69 -25.46
CA VAL A 86 -5.44 -22.20 -26.53
C VAL A 86 -4.46 -21.15 -27.11
N PHE A 87 -3.14 -21.41 -27.12
CA PHE A 87 -2.10 -20.64 -27.87
C PHE A 87 -2.07 -20.95 -29.36
N ASP A 88 -1.63 -19.96 -30.13
CA ASP A 88 -1.09 -20.22 -31.46
C ASP A 88 0.08 -21.22 -31.31
N ASN A 89 0.08 -22.28 -32.12
CA ASN A 89 0.96 -23.48 -32.02
C ASN A 89 0.58 -24.59 -31.00
N GLY A 90 -0.59 -24.55 -30.36
CA GLY A 90 -1.16 -25.73 -29.68
C GLY A 90 -0.44 -26.21 -28.40
N GLN A 91 0.24 -25.31 -27.66
CA GLN A 91 0.84 -25.61 -26.37
C GLN A 91 0.02 -25.01 -25.21
N PRO A 92 -0.15 -25.71 -24.06
CA PRO A 92 -0.78 -25.14 -22.88
C PRO A 92 0.09 -24.02 -22.28
N ASN A 93 -0.52 -22.91 -21.85
CA ASN A 93 0.15 -21.98 -20.95
C ASN A 93 -0.80 -21.44 -19.87
N PRO A 94 -0.29 -21.34 -18.62
CA PRO A 94 -1.06 -20.97 -17.43
C PRO A 94 -1.70 -19.57 -17.49
N PHE A 95 -1.24 -18.70 -18.39
CA PHE A 95 -1.69 -17.31 -18.52
C PHE A 95 -2.90 -17.14 -19.44
N GLY A 96 -3.51 -18.20 -19.97
CA GLY A 96 -4.71 -18.10 -20.81
C GLY A 96 -4.47 -17.34 -22.12
N VAL A 97 -5.30 -17.60 -23.13
CA VAL A 97 -4.82 -17.45 -24.50
C VAL A 97 -5.84 -17.04 -25.54
N PHE A 98 -5.35 -16.17 -26.41
CA PHE A 98 -5.97 -15.66 -27.60
C PHE A 98 -4.95 -15.77 -28.73
N GLY A 99 -5.38 -16.05 -29.96
CA GLY A 99 -4.52 -15.90 -31.14
C GLY A 99 -4.53 -14.45 -31.62
N GLY A 100 -3.53 -14.04 -32.40
CA GLY A 100 -3.43 -12.69 -33.00
C GLY A 100 -2.45 -11.77 -32.26
N ASN A 101 -2.54 -10.46 -32.49
CA ASN A 101 -1.37 -9.59 -32.23
C ASN A 101 -1.31 -8.92 -30.85
N SER A 102 -2.40 -8.98 -30.09
CA SER A 102 -2.51 -8.32 -28.77
C SER A 102 -2.59 -9.30 -27.61
N ILE A 103 -1.97 -10.49 -27.71
CA ILE A 103 -2.06 -11.55 -26.69
C ILE A 103 -1.37 -11.11 -25.40
N ASN A 104 -2.12 -11.14 -24.29
CA ASN A 104 -1.61 -10.89 -22.95
C ASN A 104 -0.86 -9.55 -22.86
N LEU A 105 -1.38 -8.55 -23.58
CA LEU A 105 -0.81 -7.23 -23.59
C LEU A 105 -0.87 -6.63 -22.19
N PHE A 106 0.28 -6.27 -21.62
CA PHE A 106 0.35 -5.46 -20.41
C PHE A 106 0.58 -4.00 -20.80
N GLY A 107 0.15 -3.08 -19.93
CA GLY A 107 0.18 -1.67 -20.25
C GLY A 107 -0.24 -0.81 -19.08
N LEU A 108 0.10 0.47 -19.19
CA LEU A 108 -0.36 1.51 -18.28
C LEU A 108 -1.39 2.34 -19.02
N GLU A 109 -2.65 2.23 -18.61
CA GLU A 109 -3.75 3.02 -19.13
C GLU A 109 -3.91 4.30 -18.33
N VAL A 110 -3.93 5.44 -19.02
CA VAL A 110 -4.37 6.71 -18.45
C VAL A 110 -5.76 7.01 -18.98
N PRO A 111 -6.76 7.29 -18.12
CA PRO A 111 -8.09 7.68 -18.55
C PRO A 111 -8.03 8.89 -19.49
N ARG A 112 -8.81 8.85 -20.59
CA ARG A 112 -8.91 9.98 -21.54
C ARG A 112 -9.30 11.30 -20.88
N HIS A 113 -10.06 11.23 -19.79
CA HIS A 113 -10.48 12.38 -18.98
C HIS A 113 -9.89 12.29 -17.58
N PHE A 114 -8.57 12.48 -17.48
CA PHE A 114 -7.89 12.54 -16.19
C PHE A 114 -8.18 13.86 -15.48
N VAL A 115 -8.66 13.80 -14.24
CA VAL A 115 -8.98 14.99 -13.43
C VAL A 115 -7.85 15.25 -12.45
N SER A 116 -7.34 16.48 -12.42
CA SER A 116 -6.25 16.83 -11.50
C SER A 116 -6.67 16.68 -10.03
N PRO A 117 -5.79 16.14 -9.17
CA PRO A 117 -6.03 16.06 -7.74
C PRO A 117 -6.30 17.42 -7.11
N SER A 118 -7.27 17.47 -6.21
CA SER A 118 -7.61 18.69 -5.45
C SER A 118 -7.67 18.39 -3.97
N THR A 119 -7.10 19.29 -3.16
CA THR A 119 -7.14 19.20 -1.70
C THR A 119 -7.84 20.43 -1.13
N GLN A 120 -8.89 20.19 -0.35
CA GLN A 120 -9.51 21.21 0.49
C GLN A 120 -8.92 21.14 1.89
N GLN A 121 -8.56 22.27 2.46
CA GLN A 121 -8.02 22.34 3.82
C GLN A 121 -8.74 23.42 4.61
N TRP A 122 -9.02 23.13 5.88
CA TRP A 122 -9.55 24.09 6.82
C TRP A 122 -8.85 23.94 8.17
N ASN A 123 -8.68 25.07 8.85
CA ASN A 123 -8.16 25.06 10.20
C ASN A 123 -8.81 26.13 11.06
N LEU A 124 -8.80 25.88 12.36
CA LEU A 124 -9.19 26.84 13.38
C LEU A 124 -8.25 26.68 14.57
N SER A 125 -7.55 27.75 14.95
CA SER A 125 -6.67 27.78 16.11
C SER A 125 -6.98 28.90 17.08
N ILE A 126 -6.83 28.61 18.36
CA ILE A 126 -6.92 29.56 19.46
C ILE A 126 -5.61 29.48 20.23
N GLN A 127 -4.98 30.63 20.43
CA GLN A 127 -3.75 30.75 21.20
C GLN A 127 -3.99 31.70 22.36
N ARG A 128 -3.52 31.33 23.55
CA ARG A 128 -3.63 32.13 24.76
C ARG A 128 -2.35 32.06 25.57
N GLN A 129 -1.88 33.24 25.98
CA GLN A 129 -0.85 33.34 27.03
C GLN A 129 -1.50 33.04 28.38
N LEU A 130 -0.87 32.14 29.14
CA LEU A 130 -1.22 31.74 30.49
C LEU A 130 -0.22 32.37 31.48
N PRO A 131 -0.52 32.35 32.79
CA PRO A 131 0.43 32.77 33.83
C PRO A 131 1.76 32.03 33.73
N PHE A 132 2.81 32.63 34.33
CA PHE A 132 4.15 32.03 34.39
C PHE A 132 4.77 31.78 33.01
N ASN A 133 4.63 32.69 32.05
CA ASN A 133 5.26 32.63 30.71
C ASN A 133 4.88 31.41 29.85
N TRP A 134 3.75 30.77 30.15
CA TRP A 134 3.20 29.71 29.31
C TRP A 134 2.37 30.29 28.17
N VAL A 135 2.44 29.66 27.01
CA VAL A 135 1.56 29.90 25.87
C VAL A 135 0.97 28.57 25.47
N LEU A 136 -0.36 28.49 25.48
CA LEU A 136 -1.12 27.35 25.03
C LEU A 136 -1.78 27.68 23.69
N GLU A 137 -1.63 26.79 22.72
CA GLU A 137 -2.31 26.84 21.44
C GLU A 137 -3.10 25.54 21.25
N VAL A 138 -4.36 25.67 20.85
CA VAL A 138 -5.22 24.55 20.48
C VAL A 138 -5.75 24.82 19.08
N GLY A 139 -5.49 23.88 18.18
CA GLY A 139 -5.86 23.97 16.77
C GLY A 139 -6.60 22.72 16.32
N TYR A 140 -7.57 22.91 15.44
CA TYR A 140 -8.16 21.86 14.65
C TYR A 140 -7.73 22.03 13.19
N VAL A 141 -7.31 20.95 12.54
CA VAL A 141 -6.93 20.94 11.12
C VAL A 141 -7.67 19.79 10.43
N GLY A 142 -8.37 20.11 9.35
CA GLY A 142 -9.03 19.15 8.48
C GLY A 142 -8.52 19.26 7.04
N THR A 143 -8.35 18.13 6.37
CA THR A 143 -8.10 18.09 4.93
C THR A 143 -8.96 17.03 4.26
N LYS A 144 -9.37 17.32 3.01
CA LYS A 144 -10.07 16.38 2.13
C LYS A 144 -9.37 16.37 0.78
N GLY A 145 -8.83 15.22 0.40
CA GLY A 145 -8.31 14.98 -0.95
C GLY A 145 -9.38 14.34 -1.83
N THR A 146 -9.54 14.84 -3.04
CA THR A 146 -10.42 14.26 -4.07
C THR A 146 -9.70 14.21 -5.40
N HIS A 147 -10.10 13.26 -6.24
CA HIS A 147 -9.42 12.94 -7.49
C HIS A 147 -7.94 12.63 -7.30
N LEU A 148 -7.60 12.02 -6.15
CA LEU A 148 -6.26 11.54 -5.92
C LEU A 148 -5.98 10.41 -6.91
N ARG A 149 -4.74 10.33 -7.35
CA ARG A 149 -4.32 9.27 -8.25
C ARG A 149 -4.13 7.97 -7.48
N GLU A 150 -4.54 6.87 -8.09
CA GLU A 150 -4.23 5.51 -7.67
C GLU A 150 -3.80 4.67 -8.89
N THR A 151 -3.21 3.51 -8.60
CA THR A 151 -2.83 2.52 -9.62
C THR A 151 -3.40 1.16 -9.22
N ARG A 152 -4.08 0.49 -10.15
CA ARG A 152 -4.65 -0.85 -9.96
C ARG A 152 -4.78 -1.62 -11.26
N ASP A 153 -5.03 -2.92 -11.20
CA ASP A 153 -5.35 -3.71 -12.39
C ASP A 153 -6.71 -3.27 -12.98
N GLY A 154 -6.70 -2.72 -14.20
CA GLY A 154 -7.90 -2.17 -14.86
C GLY A 154 -8.83 -3.22 -15.45
N ILE A 155 -8.33 -4.45 -15.65
CA ILE A 155 -9.04 -5.54 -16.36
C ILE A 155 -9.21 -6.75 -15.45
N GLN A 156 -9.74 -6.55 -14.25
CA GLN A 156 -10.10 -7.66 -13.38
C GLN A 156 -11.14 -8.59 -14.06
N PRO A 157 -10.95 -9.92 -14.05
CA PRO A 157 -11.90 -10.88 -14.62
C PRO A 157 -13.30 -10.78 -14.00
N PHE A 158 -14.33 -11.12 -14.78
CA PHE A 158 -15.68 -11.27 -14.25
C PHE A 158 -15.82 -12.47 -13.30
N ASP A 159 -16.69 -12.36 -12.29
CA ASP A 159 -17.10 -13.50 -11.47
C ASP A 159 -18.16 -14.34 -12.21
N ALA A 160 -17.71 -15.40 -12.88
CA ALA A 160 -18.54 -16.26 -13.72
C ALA A 160 -19.58 -17.07 -12.95
N ARG A 161 -19.46 -17.18 -11.62
CA ARG A 161 -20.44 -17.89 -10.78
C ARG A 161 -21.73 -17.11 -10.61
N THR A 162 -21.62 -15.77 -10.61
CA THR A 162 -22.77 -14.86 -10.47
C THR A 162 -23.25 -14.36 -11.83
N HIS A 163 -22.32 -14.20 -12.77
CA HIS A 163 -22.60 -13.75 -14.13
C HIS A 163 -21.85 -14.63 -15.12
N PRO A 164 -22.43 -15.76 -15.56
CA PRO A 164 -21.78 -16.65 -16.53
C PRO A 164 -21.31 -15.89 -17.77
N VAL A 165 -20.10 -16.21 -18.22
CA VAL A 165 -19.45 -15.52 -19.35
C VAL A 165 -19.50 -16.45 -20.56
N THR A 166 -20.13 -16.01 -21.64
CA THR A 166 -20.11 -16.73 -22.92
C THR A 166 -19.08 -16.11 -23.85
N VAL A 167 -18.14 -16.92 -24.32
CA VAL A 167 -17.13 -16.54 -25.32
C VAL A 167 -17.25 -17.41 -26.55
N THR A 168 -17.07 -16.81 -27.72
CA THR A 168 -17.13 -17.51 -29.01
C THR A 168 -15.71 -17.65 -29.56
N ALA A 169 -15.30 -18.88 -29.84
CA ALA A 169 -14.01 -19.15 -30.47
C ALA A 169 -14.03 -18.79 -31.96
N LYS A 170 -12.84 -18.69 -32.57
CA LYS A 170 -12.66 -18.33 -33.98
C LYS A 170 -13.42 -19.24 -34.95
N ASP A 171 -13.57 -20.51 -34.61
CA ASP A 171 -14.32 -21.51 -35.38
C ASP A 171 -15.86 -21.39 -35.24
N GLY A 172 -16.35 -20.46 -34.40
CA GLY A 172 -17.75 -20.25 -34.10
C GLY A 172 -18.27 -21.05 -32.89
N THR A 173 -17.44 -21.89 -32.27
CA THR A 173 -17.83 -22.67 -31.09
C THR A 173 -18.04 -21.75 -29.89
N GLN A 174 -19.19 -21.88 -29.21
CA GLN A 174 -19.50 -21.11 -28.01
C GLN A 174 -19.17 -21.88 -26.75
N TYR A 175 -18.51 -21.21 -25.81
CA TYR A 175 -18.16 -21.72 -24.49
C TYR A 175 -18.83 -20.87 -23.43
N THR A 176 -19.54 -21.49 -22.49
CA THR A 176 -20.14 -20.79 -21.34
C THR A 176 -19.37 -21.14 -20.07
N ILE A 177 -18.68 -20.15 -19.54
CA ILE A 177 -17.87 -20.25 -18.33
C ILE A 177 -18.78 -19.91 -17.13
N ASN A 178 -18.85 -20.81 -16.15
CA ASN A 178 -19.66 -20.65 -14.94
C ASN A 178 -18.86 -20.87 -13.64
N GLN A 179 -17.54 -21.01 -13.75
CA GLN A 179 -16.61 -21.24 -12.65
C GLN A 179 -15.43 -20.27 -12.77
N ASN A 180 -14.86 -19.89 -11.62
CA ASN A 180 -13.66 -19.06 -11.57
C ASN A 180 -12.44 -19.93 -11.31
N THR A 181 -11.66 -20.24 -12.34
CA THR A 181 -10.33 -20.84 -12.17
C THR A 181 -9.26 -19.82 -12.48
N PHE A 182 -8.03 -20.10 -12.04
CA PHE A 182 -6.87 -19.33 -12.44
C PHE A 182 -6.71 -19.37 -13.98
N PHE A 183 -6.84 -20.55 -14.57
CA PHE A 183 -6.59 -20.80 -15.99
C PHE A 183 -7.61 -20.17 -16.94
N ASN A 184 -8.85 -19.98 -16.50
CA ASN A 184 -9.89 -19.36 -17.31
C ASN A 184 -10.06 -17.84 -17.07
N ALA A 185 -9.21 -17.24 -16.22
CA ALA A 185 -9.29 -15.82 -15.87
C ALA A 185 -9.25 -14.90 -17.09
N ASN A 186 -8.35 -15.15 -18.03
CA ASN A 186 -8.23 -14.36 -19.25
C ASN A 186 -9.43 -14.53 -20.19
N ALA A 187 -10.07 -15.70 -20.24
CA ALA A 187 -11.31 -15.90 -20.98
C ALA A 187 -12.51 -15.19 -20.33
N ARG A 188 -12.43 -14.89 -19.03
CA ARG A 188 -13.38 -14.05 -18.28
C ARG A 188 -12.98 -12.56 -18.26
N SER A 189 -11.95 -12.17 -19.00
CA SER A 189 -11.48 -10.79 -19.08
C SER A 189 -12.57 -9.85 -19.60
N ARG A 190 -12.58 -8.61 -19.13
CA ARG A 190 -13.45 -7.53 -19.63
C ARG A 190 -13.07 -7.06 -21.04
N ALA A 191 -11.82 -7.31 -21.43
CA ALA A 191 -11.29 -7.01 -22.74
C ALA A 191 -10.45 -8.19 -23.22
N LEU A 192 -11.05 -9.03 -24.05
CA LEU A 192 -10.42 -10.23 -24.61
C LEU A 192 -9.12 -9.85 -25.34
N GLY A 193 -8.07 -10.67 -25.17
CA GLY A 193 -6.72 -10.39 -25.67
C GLY A 193 -5.86 -9.63 -24.66
N LEU A 194 -6.42 -8.70 -23.88
CA LEU A 194 -5.63 -7.95 -22.89
C LEU A 194 -5.38 -8.77 -21.63
N ALA A 195 -4.21 -8.58 -21.02
CA ALA A 195 -3.83 -9.25 -19.79
C ALA A 195 -4.75 -8.84 -18.64
N THR A 196 -5.25 -9.80 -17.87
CA THR A 196 -5.99 -9.50 -16.63
C THR A 196 -5.08 -9.10 -15.47
N GLN A 197 -3.76 -9.28 -15.65
CA GLN A 197 -2.69 -8.88 -14.73
C GLN A 197 -1.80 -7.84 -15.39
N ASN A 198 -1.30 -6.87 -14.61
CA ASN A 198 -0.31 -5.89 -15.07
C ASN A 198 -0.80 -4.97 -16.20
N TYR A 199 -2.08 -5.04 -16.57
CA TYR A 199 -2.77 -4.00 -17.31
C TYR A 199 -3.33 -3.01 -16.30
N GLN A 200 -2.50 -2.05 -15.90
CA GLN A 200 -2.81 -1.15 -14.82
C GLN A 200 -3.45 0.12 -15.33
N ILE A 201 -4.43 0.64 -14.59
CA ILE A 201 -5.03 1.95 -14.83
C ILE A 201 -4.48 2.96 -13.83
N PHE A 202 -4.14 4.15 -14.30
CA PHE A 202 -3.85 5.33 -13.47
C PHE A 202 -5.13 6.13 -13.29
N ALA A 203 -5.98 5.69 -12.37
CA ALA A 203 -7.24 6.37 -12.14
C ALA A 203 -7.06 7.60 -11.24
N SER A 204 -7.90 8.61 -11.45
CA SER A 204 -8.02 9.81 -10.61
C SER A 204 -9.32 9.77 -9.80
N ASP A 205 -9.64 8.62 -9.21
CA ASP A 205 -10.88 8.39 -8.45
C ASP A 205 -10.65 8.06 -6.97
N ALA A 206 -9.41 8.15 -6.47
CA ALA A 206 -9.11 7.99 -5.06
C ALA A 206 -9.41 9.26 -4.24
N TRP A 207 -9.60 9.06 -2.93
CA TRP A 207 -9.91 10.15 -2.00
C TRP A 207 -9.25 9.93 -0.63
N SER A 208 -9.08 11.02 0.12
CA SER A 208 -8.55 10.99 1.47
C SER A 208 -9.25 12.00 2.38
N ASN A 209 -9.23 11.71 3.68
CA ASN A 209 -9.77 12.57 4.72
C ASN A 209 -8.80 12.56 5.91
N TYR A 210 -8.43 13.74 6.37
CA TYR A 210 -7.62 13.92 7.57
C TYR A 210 -8.32 14.88 8.52
N HIS A 211 -8.35 14.51 9.79
CA HIS A 211 -8.76 15.42 10.85
C HIS A 211 -7.80 15.30 12.01
N SER A 212 -7.42 16.43 12.60
CA SER A 212 -6.57 16.47 13.77
C SER A 212 -6.94 17.57 14.74
N LEU A 213 -6.78 17.26 16.02
CA LEU A 213 -6.68 18.19 17.12
C LEU A 213 -5.20 18.29 17.51
N GLN A 214 -4.67 19.50 17.45
CA GLN A 214 -3.27 19.82 17.73
C GLN A 214 -3.22 20.74 18.94
N MET A 215 -2.42 20.40 19.93
CA MET A 215 -2.21 21.22 21.13
C MET A 215 -0.72 21.47 21.29
N THR A 216 -0.34 22.73 21.47
CA THR A 216 1.04 23.11 21.76
C THR A 216 1.08 23.90 23.05
N ALA A 217 1.80 23.40 24.04
CA ALA A 217 2.15 24.12 25.25
C ALA A 217 3.61 24.53 25.18
N SER A 218 3.90 25.82 25.30
CA SER A 218 5.27 26.34 25.28
C SER A 218 5.52 27.24 26.48
N HIS A 219 6.67 27.06 27.10
CA HIS A 219 7.20 27.92 28.14
C HIS A 219 8.47 28.57 27.60
N ARG A 220 8.42 29.89 27.42
CA ARG A 220 9.61 30.66 27.02
C ARG A 220 10.65 30.56 28.13
N PHE A 221 11.94 30.47 27.75
CA PHE A 221 13.02 30.30 28.71
C PHE A 221 12.95 31.35 29.82
N SER A 222 12.61 30.91 31.02
CA SER A 222 12.53 31.76 32.20
C SER A 222 12.79 30.92 33.44
N LYS A 223 13.50 31.50 34.42
CA LYS A 223 13.91 30.81 35.65
C LYS A 223 14.51 29.43 35.38
N SER A 224 15.45 29.37 34.43
CA SER A 224 16.22 28.17 34.05
C SER A 224 15.47 27.08 33.28
N LEU A 225 14.22 27.29 32.87
CA LEU A 225 13.43 26.28 32.14
C LEU A 225 12.98 26.76 30.76
N TYR A 226 13.36 26.03 29.71
CA TYR A 226 12.67 25.97 28.43
C TYR A 226 11.90 24.67 28.33
N PHE A 227 10.65 24.76 27.87
CA PHE A 227 9.81 23.59 27.65
C PHE A 227 8.87 23.82 26.48
N GLN A 228 8.68 22.79 25.66
CA GLN A 228 7.66 22.75 24.63
C GLN A 228 7.08 21.34 24.53
N ALA A 229 5.75 21.22 24.56
CA ALA A 229 5.04 19.99 24.29
C ALA A 229 4.08 20.20 23.13
N ALA A 230 4.12 19.32 22.14
CA ALA A 230 3.19 19.27 21.02
C ALA A 230 2.46 17.92 21.03
N TYR A 231 1.14 17.97 21.19
CA TYR A 231 0.26 16.82 21.14
C TYR A 231 -0.60 16.88 19.89
N THR A 232 -0.71 15.78 19.16
CA THR A 232 -1.60 15.63 18.01
C THR A 232 -2.45 14.40 18.22
N TRP A 233 -3.77 14.58 18.24
CA TRP A 233 -4.74 13.52 18.09
C TRP A 233 -5.32 13.61 16.69
N SER A 234 -5.07 12.60 15.85
CA SER A 234 -5.45 12.65 14.44
C SER A 234 -6.04 11.35 13.92
N LYS A 235 -6.74 11.45 12.79
CA LYS A 235 -7.20 10.32 12.00
C LYS A 235 -7.02 10.66 10.52
N ALA A 236 -6.11 9.94 9.87
CA ALA A 236 -5.90 9.94 8.43
C ALA A 236 -6.57 8.70 7.84
N LEU A 237 -7.47 8.90 6.88
CA LEU A 237 -8.10 7.86 6.08
C LEU A 237 -7.82 8.15 4.61
N ASP A 238 -7.52 7.13 3.82
CA ASP A 238 -7.37 7.27 2.38
C ASP A 238 -7.78 6.00 1.65
N ALA A 239 -8.06 6.12 0.37
CA ALA A 239 -8.32 4.99 -0.52
C ALA A 239 -7.01 4.39 -1.04
N THR A 240 -5.96 5.19 -1.12
CA THR A 240 -4.58 4.78 -1.39
C THR A 240 -3.61 5.62 -0.54
N SER A 241 -2.62 4.97 0.07
CA SER A 241 -1.57 5.62 0.88
C SER A 241 -0.29 5.88 0.07
N THR A 242 -0.32 5.62 -1.24
CA THR A 242 0.85 5.74 -2.11
C THR A 242 0.47 6.31 -3.47
N GLY A 243 1.34 7.16 -4.00
CA GLY A 243 1.33 7.56 -5.40
C GLY A 243 2.32 6.72 -6.23
N ASN A 244 2.57 5.46 -5.88
CA ASN A 244 3.42 4.63 -6.72
C ASN A 244 2.75 4.42 -8.10
N THR A 245 3.54 4.31 -9.15
CA THR A 245 3.10 4.06 -10.53
C THR A 245 3.45 2.66 -11.02
N ALA A 246 4.23 1.90 -10.24
CA ALA A 246 4.73 0.58 -10.61
C ALA A 246 3.93 -0.57 -9.96
N PHE A 247 3.23 -0.31 -8.87
CA PHE A 247 2.54 -1.35 -8.09
C PHE A 247 1.06 -1.04 -7.93
N ASN A 248 0.28 -2.11 -7.91
CA ASN A 248 -1.12 -2.07 -7.57
C ASN A 248 -1.29 -1.60 -6.11
N SER A 249 -2.16 -0.62 -5.92
CA SER A 249 -2.46 0.04 -4.65
C SER A 249 -3.86 -0.25 -4.13
N ALA A 250 -4.72 -0.85 -4.96
CA ALA A 250 -6.05 -1.29 -4.56
C ALA A 250 -5.99 -2.67 -3.89
N ILE A 251 -6.75 -2.77 -2.81
CA ILE A 251 -6.89 -3.93 -1.95
C ILE A 251 -8.25 -4.59 -2.20
N ASN A 252 -8.24 -5.93 -2.26
CA ASN A 252 -9.35 -6.82 -2.57
C ASN A 252 -9.85 -6.61 -4.01
N ASP A 253 -11.15 -6.33 -4.17
CA ASP A 253 -11.79 -6.13 -5.47
C ASP A 253 -11.28 -4.83 -6.11
N GLN A 254 -10.52 -4.99 -7.19
CA GLN A 254 -9.91 -3.90 -7.96
C GLN A 254 -10.98 -3.01 -8.59
N THR A 255 -12.20 -3.51 -8.79
CA THR A 255 -13.30 -2.75 -9.38
C THR A 255 -14.00 -1.84 -8.37
N ASN A 256 -13.72 -2.00 -7.07
CA ASN A 256 -14.32 -1.25 -5.99
C ASN A 256 -13.28 -0.71 -5.00
N LEU A 257 -12.81 0.51 -5.24
CA LEU A 257 -11.79 1.17 -4.40
C LEU A 257 -12.24 1.41 -2.94
N ARG A 258 -13.54 1.28 -2.63
CA ARG A 258 -14.03 1.40 -1.24
C ARG A 258 -13.47 0.30 -0.33
N ASP A 259 -13.08 -0.84 -0.87
CA ASP A 259 -12.51 -1.94 -0.10
C ASP A 259 -11.07 -1.63 0.34
N SER A 260 -10.42 -0.71 -0.36
CA SER A 260 -9.11 -0.14 -0.03
C SER A 260 -9.19 1.03 0.95
N TYR A 261 -10.38 1.61 1.14
CA TYR A 261 -10.55 2.77 2.00
C TYR A 261 -10.45 2.40 3.49
N GLY A 262 -9.40 2.90 4.13
CA GLY A 262 -9.09 2.63 5.52
C GLY A 262 -8.12 3.66 6.10
N PRO A 263 -7.60 3.43 7.31
CA PRO A 263 -6.52 4.25 7.85
C PRO A 263 -5.35 4.33 6.86
N ALA A 264 -4.73 5.51 6.77
CA ALA A 264 -3.53 5.68 5.96
C ALA A 264 -2.36 4.85 6.54
N ASP A 265 -1.43 4.36 5.73
CA ASP A 265 -0.29 3.54 6.19
C ASP A 265 0.58 4.26 7.24
N PHE A 266 0.59 5.58 7.20
CA PHE A 266 1.34 6.46 8.11
C PHE A 266 0.48 7.04 9.24
N ASP A 267 -0.79 6.66 9.35
CA ASP A 267 -1.69 7.21 10.37
C ASP A 267 -1.17 6.96 11.79
N ARG A 268 -1.08 8.04 12.57
CA ARG A 268 -0.76 7.99 14.00
C ARG A 268 -1.91 8.63 14.76
N THR A 269 -2.66 7.81 15.48
CA THR A 269 -3.82 8.33 16.21
C THR A 269 -3.40 9.36 17.25
N GLN A 270 -2.39 9.07 18.05
CA GLN A 270 -1.86 9.99 19.03
C GLN A 270 -0.35 10.14 18.86
N ARG A 271 0.14 11.37 18.96
CA ARG A 271 1.56 11.70 18.98
C ARG A 271 1.80 12.84 19.97
N LEU A 272 2.66 12.61 20.95
CA LEU A 272 3.16 13.62 21.88
C LEU A 272 4.67 13.76 21.67
N VAL A 273 5.15 14.98 21.44
CA VAL A 273 6.57 15.31 21.41
C VAL A 273 6.82 16.37 22.46
N MET A 274 7.77 16.12 23.35
CA MET A 274 8.19 17.07 24.40
C MET A 274 9.66 17.39 24.19
N SER A 275 10.00 18.66 24.17
CA SER A 275 11.36 19.18 24.20
C SER A 275 11.53 19.99 25.47
N TYR A 276 12.60 19.75 26.21
CA TYR A 276 12.89 20.43 27.45
C TYR A 276 14.38 20.73 27.56
N ASN A 277 14.68 21.85 28.21
CA ASN A 277 16.02 22.23 28.63
C ASN A 277 15.89 22.94 29.99
N TRP A 278 16.37 22.31 31.04
CA TRP A 278 16.26 22.77 32.41
C TRP A 278 17.64 22.83 33.06
N ASP A 279 18.11 24.03 33.36
CA ASP A 279 19.30 24.20 34.20
C ASP A 279 18.88 23.93 35.64
N LEU A 280 19.50 22.95 36.29
CA LEU A 280 19.12 22.45 37.62
C LEU A 280 19.75 23.35 38.70
N PRO A 281 19.07 24.42 39.17
CA PRO A 281 19.71 25.45 39.99
C PRO A 281 19.81 25.03 41.46
N PHE A 282 19.10 23.96 41.84
CA PHE A 282 19.14 23.39 43.19
C PHE A 282 20.40 22.56 43.43
N LEU A 283 21.08 22.09 42.38
CA LEU A 283 22.36 21.38 42.51
C LEU A 283 23.53 22.35 42.78
N SER A 284 23.36 23.64 42.50
CA SER A 284 24.29 24.72 42.87
C SER A 284 24.12 25.28 44.28
N ALA A 285 23.16 24.78 45.07
CA ALA A 285 22.92 25.26 46.44
C ALA A 285 23.85 24.63 47.49
N THR A 286 24.73 23.70 47.10
CA THR A 286 25.66 23.01 47.99
C THR A 286 27.01 23.74 48.03
N GLU A 287 27.58 23.96 49.22
CA GLU A 287 28.90 24.58 49.37
C GLU A 287 30.05 23.55 49.23
N GLY A 288 31.26 24.01 48.88
CA GLY A 288 32.46 23.18 48.77
C GLY A 288 32.65 22.47 47.41
N TRP A 289 33.58 21.50 47.37
CA TRP A 289 33.96 20.78 46.14
C TRP A 289 32.81 19.98 45.51
N VAL A 290 31.84 19.56 46.33
CA VAL A 290 30.59 18.91 45.89
C VAL A 290 29.71 19.93 45.15
N GLY A 291 29.61 21.16 45.66
CA GLY A 291 28.96 22.27 44.97
C GLY A 291 29.58 22.60 43.63
N ALA A 292 30.91 22.62 43.54
CA ALA A 292 31.62 22.85 42.28
C ALA A 292 31.35 21.74 41.25
N LEU A 293 31.32 20.47 41.68
CA LEU A 293 31.06 19.30 40.83
C LEU A 293 29.60 19.20 40.37
N LEU A 294 28.65 19.60 41.22
CA LEU A 294 27.21 19.55 40.97
C LEU A 294 26.66 20.87 40.41
N SER A 295 27.48 21.92 40.30
CA SER A 295 27.09 23.17 39.65
C SER A 295 26.96 22.98 38.14
N ARG A 296 26.01 23.70 37.53
CA ARG A 296 25.87 23.84 36.06
C ARG A 296 25.42 22.57 35.30
N TRP A 297 24.72 21.66 35.97
CA TRP A 297 24.04 20.57 35.27
C TRP A 297 22.78 21.07 34.56
N THR A 298 22.67 20.73 33.28
CA THR A 298 21.50 21.01 32.46
C THR A 298 20.88 19.70 32.02
N LEU A 299 19.59 19.52 32.32
CA LEU A 299 18.78 18.42 31.81
C LEU A 299 18.09 18.87 30.52
N SER A 300 18.52 18.34 29.40
CA SER A 300 17.83 18.53 28.13
C SER A 300 17.57 17.25 27.38
N GLY A 301 16.50 17.28 26.60
CA GLY A 301 16.09 16.14 25.80
C GLY A 301 14.84 16.36 24.97
N ILE A 302 14.56 15.35 24.14
CA ILE A 302 13.36 15.20 23.36
C ILE A 302 12.75 13.84 23.66
N THR A 303 11.51 13.84 24.14
CA THR A 303 10.73 12.62 24.37
C THR A 303 9.58 12.56 23.39
N THR A 304 9.35 11.40 22.77
CA THR A 304 8.25 11.17 21.82
C THR A 304 7.45 9.94 22.23
N PHE A 305 6.14 10.10 22.36
CA PHE A 305 5.17 9.02 22.50
C PHE A 305 4.27 9.00 21.26
N GLN A 306 4.05 7.85 20.65
CA GLN A 306 3.18 7.75 19.49
C GLN A 306 2.49 6.40 19.39
N SER A 307 1.25 6.38 18.89
CA SER A 307 0.52 5.15 18.59
C SER A 307 1.24 4.32 17.53
N GLY A 308 0.99 3.01 17.49
CA GLY A 308 1.50 2.13 16.44
C GLY A 308 0.94 2.44 15.05
N THR A 309 1.66 2.01 14.00
CA THR A 309 1.21 2.14 12.61
C THR A 309 0.07 1.17 12.37
N PRO A 310 -0.86 1.48 11.47
CA PRO A 310 -1.84 0.52 11.01
C PRO A 310 -1.18 -0.69 10.33
N ILE A 311 -1.92 -1.81 10.32
CA ILE A 311 -1.50 -3.10 9.76
C ILE A 311 -2.67 -3.69 8.99
N THR A 312 -2.40 -4.08 7.74
CA THR A 312 -3.30 -4.88 6.91
C THR A 312 -2.92 -6.34 7.05
N ILE A 313 -3.88 -7.23 7.34
CA ILE A 313 -3.62 -8.69 7.32
C ILE A 313 -3.83 -9.18 5.88
N ILE A 314 -2.75 -9.66 5.30
CA ILE A 314 -2.66 -10.07 3.90
C ILE A 314 -2.91 -11.57 3.80
N ASP A 315 -3.69 -11.98 2.82
CA ASP A 315 -3.69 -13.35 2.34
C ASP A 315 -2.93 -13.40 1.00
N ALA A 316 -1.75 -14.01 1.00
CA ALA A 316 -0.93 -14.11 -0.20
C ALA A 316 -1.54 -15.00 -1.28
N ALA A 317 -2.47 -15.89 -0.91
CA ALA A 317 -3.20 -16.75 -1.83
C ALA A 317 -4.59 -16.18 -2.19
N GLY A 318 -4.95 -15.00 -1.69
CA GLY A 318 -6.23 -14.34 -1.93
C GLY A 318 -6.34 -13.79 -3.35
N GLY A 319 -7.51 -13.93 -3.97
CA GLY A 319 -7.87 -13.39 -5.28
C GLY A 319 -7.30 -14.17 -6.46
N THR A 320 -6.85 -15.40 -6.25
CA THR A 320 -6.33 -16.28 -7.32
C THR A 320 -7.38 -16.59 -8.39
N GLY A 321 -8.67 -16.68 -8.01
CA GLY A 321 -9.78 -16.84 -8.96
C GLY A 321 -10.03 -15.61 -9.84
N PHE A 322 -9.38 -14.48 -9.55
CA PHE A 322 -9.42 -13.26 -10.35
C PHE A 322 -8.06 -12.90 -10.93
N ASN A 323 -7.10 -13.82 -10.84
CA ASN A 323 -5.75 -13.65 -11.36
C ASN A 323 -5.13 -12.32 -10.88
N LEU A 324 -5.21 -11.97 -9.58
CA LEU A 324 -4.58 -10.74 -9.07
C LEU A 324 -3.06 -10.77 -9.30
N SER A 325 -2.48 -9.65 -9.73
CA SER A 325 -1.09 -9.53 -10.19
C SER A 325 -0.03 -9.54 -9.08
N SER A 326 -0.41 -9.28 -7.82
CA SER A 326 0.56 -9.00 -6.75
C SER A 326 0.19 -9.63 -5.40
N PRO A 327 1.10 -10.41 -4.77
CA PRO A 327 0.97 -10.82 -3.38
C PRO A 327 0.82 -9.58 -2.48
N GLY A 328 -0.19 -9.57 -1.60
CA GLY A 328 -0.44 -8.40 -0.74
C GLY A 328 -1.61 -7.53 -1.13
N THR A 329 -2.22 -7.77 -2.30
CA THR A 329 -3.41 -7.02 -2.75
C THR A 329 -4.72 -7.63 -2.27
N SER A 330 -4.75 -8.88 -1.78
CA SER A 330 -5.91 -9.44 -1.07
C SER A 330 -5.66 -9.53 0.43
N THR A 331 -6.71 -9.25 1.19
CA THR A 331 -6.72 -9.44 2.64
C THR A 331 -7.15 -10.84 3.04
N ALA A 332 -6.87 -11.21 4.29
CA ALA A 332 -7.44 -12.39 4.92
C ALA A 332 -8.92 -12.17 5.34
N THR A 333 -9.58 -13.24 5.73
CA THR A 333 -10.95 -13.22 6.26
C THR A 333 -10.91 -13.25 7.78
N LEU A 334 -11.62 -12.32 8.43
CA LEU A 334 -11.95 -12.41 9.85
C LEU A 334 -13.05 -13.46 10.04
N ASN A 335 -12.76 -14.47 10.87
CA ASN A 335 -13.69 -15.56 11.15
C ASN A 335 -14.93 -15.06 11.93
N PRO A 336 -16.11 -15.65 11.66
CA PRO A 336 -17.31 -15.35 12.44
C PRO A 336 -17.08 -15.55 13.95
N GLY A 337 -17.64 -14.66 14.76
CA GLY A 337 -17.48 -14.68 16.22
C GLY A 337 -16.25 -13.92 16.74
N PHE A 338 -15.34 -13.51 15.86
CA PHE A 338 -14.24 -12.61 16.23
C PHE A 338 -14.57 -11.15 15.96
N THR A 339 -13.96 -10.28 16.76
CA THR A 339 -13.94 -8.82 16.60
C THR A 339 -12.50 -8.39 16.35
N MET A 340 -12.28 -7.18 15.83
CA MET A 340 -10.92 -6.65 15.65
C MET A 340 -10.14 -6.59 16.98
N SER A 341 -10.83 -6.39 18.09
CA SER A 341 -10.21 -6.43 19.42
C SER A 341 -9.88 -7.84 19.90
N SER A 342 -10.74 -8.83 19.64
CA SER A 342 -10.50 -10.21 20.11
C SER A 342 -9.49 -10.97 19.26
N ALA A 343 -9.24 -10.50 18.02
CA ALA A 343 -8.18 -11.02 17.16
C ALA A 343 -6.76 -10.57 17.60
N LEU A 344 -6.66 -9.68 18.58
CA LEU A 344 -5.40 -9.25 19.17
C LEU A 344 -5.18 -9.96 20.51
N ALA A 345 -3.97 -10.42 20.76
CA ALA A 345 -3.60 -10.85 22.10
C ALA A 345 -3.72 -9.69 23.10
N SER A 346 -4.01 -10.00 24.36
CA SER A 346 -4.13 -9.03 25.44
C SER A 346 -2.88 -9.05 26.34
N GLY A 347 -2.75 -8.06 27.21
CA GLY A 347 -1.64 -7.96 28.14
C GLY A 347 -0.43 -7.20 27.61
N ASP A 348 0.68 -7.36 28.31
CA ASP A 348 1.93 -6.63 28.08
C ASP A 348 2.56 -6.99 26.72
N ILE A 349 3.21 -6.02 26.07
CA ILE A 349 3.77 -6.24 24.73
C ILE A 349 4.85 -7.34 24.72
N HIS A 350 5.61 -7.51 25.79
CA HIS A 350 6.64 -8.54 25.90
C HIS A 350 6.05 -9.96 25.90
N GLN A 351 4.81 -10.11 26.37
CA GLN A 351 4.09 -11.39 26.35
C GLN A 351 3.46 -11.69 24.98
N ARG A 352 3.33 -10.67 24.12
CA ARG A 352 2.64 -10.73 22.83
C ARG A 352 3.60 -10.81 21.64
N ILE A 353 4.91 -10.85 21.87
CA ILE A 353 5.94 -10.85 20.82
C ILE A 353 5.77 -12.04 19.87
N ASN A 354 5.43 -13.22 20.38
CA ASN A 354 5.29 -14.45 19.58
C ASN A 354 3.84 -14.77 19.18
N GLY A 355 2.91 -13.86 19.42
CA GLY A 355 1.48 -14.09 19.23
C GLY A 355 0.70 -12.81 19.36
N TYR A 356 1.03 -11.80 18.54
CA TYR A 356 0.35 -10.51 18.57
C TYR A 356 -1.09 -10.62 18.06
N PHE A 357 -1.29 -11.50 17.09
CA PHE A 357 -2.57 -11.88 16.51
C PHE A 357 -2.96 -13.28 16.99
N ASP A 358 -4.24 -13.50 17.22
CA ASP A 358 -4.80 -14.84 17.39
C ASP A 358 -4.97 -15.47 15.99
N PRO A 359 -4.22 -16.53 15.63
CA PRO A 359 -4.36 -17.17 14.32
C PRO A 359 -5.76 -17.73 14.07
N ALA A 360 -6.49 -18.15 15.12
CA ALA A 360 -7.85 -18.68 14.98
C ALA A 360 -8.87 -17.61 14.58
N ALA A 361 -8.53 -16.33 14.74
CA ALA A 361 -9.37 -15.22 14.30
C ALA A 361 -9.39 -15.05 12.77
N PHE A 362 -8.44 -15.66 12.05
CA PHE A 362 -8.26 -15.46 10.62
C PHE A 362 -8.44 -16.76 9.84
N SER A 363 -8.93 -16.63 8.62
CA SER A 363 -8.92 -17.66 7.59
C SER A 363 -8.51 -17.05 6.25
N GLY A 364 -8.21 -17.90 5.28
CA GLY A 364 -7.95 -17.44 3.92
C GLY A 364 -9.19 -16.77 3.31
N ALA A 365 -9.00 -16.10 2.18
CA ALA A 365 -10.10 -15.65 1.36
C ALA A 365 -11.00 -16.84 0.95
N PRO A 366 -12.33 -16.63 0.81
CA PRO A 366 -13.26 -17.71 0.53
C PRO A 366 -12.95 -18.38 -0.81
N THR A 367 -13.09 -19.70 -0.87
CA THR A 367 -12.93 -20.46 -2.12
C THR A 367 -14.04 -20.10 -3.11
N VAL A 368 -13.64 -19.80 -4.34
CA VAL A 368 -14.50 -19.42 -5.47
C VAL A 368 -14.29 -20.31 -6.69
N GLY A 369 -13.27 -21.17 -6.69
CA GLY A 369 -12.99 -22.09 -7.79
C GLY A 369 -13.08 -23.57 -7.37
N PRO A 370 -13.28 -24.46 -8.35
CA PRO A 370 -13.35 -25.91 -8.12
C PRO A 370 -12.03 -26.52 -7.62
N ASN A 371 -10.88 -25.87 -7.85
CA ASN A 371 -9.55 -26.37 -7.46
C ASN A 371 -8.97 -25.65 -6.25
N GLY A 372 -9.80 -24.93 -5.49
CA GLY A 372 -9.37 -24.19 -4.30
C GLY A 372 -8.97 -22.73 -4.57
N GLU A 373 -9.19 -22.21 -5.78
CA GLU A 373 -8.98 -20.80 -6.07
C GLU A 373 -9.87 -19.93 -5.18
N THR A 374 -9.35 -18.78 -4.77
CA THR A 374 -9.98 -17.91 -3.77
C THR A 374 -10.46 -16.60 -4.38
N GLY A 375 -11.48 -16.04 -3.74
CA GLY A 375 -11.94 -14.68 -3.97
C GLY A 375 -11.16 -13.72 -3.08
N PHE A 376 -11.81 -12.69 -2.56
CA PHE A 376 -11.16 -11.70 -1.69
C PHE A 376 -11.55 -11.88 -0.23
N GLY A 377 -10.63 -11.58 0.69
CA GLY A 377 -10.93 -11.55 2.12
C GLY A 377 -11.91 -10.43 2.50
N ASN A 378 -12.46 -10.51 3.71
CA ASN A 378 -13.44 -9.54 4.22
C ASN A 378 -12.82 -8.39 5.02
N LEU A 379 -11.51 -8.49 5.34
CA LEU A 379 -10.84 -7.43 6.08
C LEU A 379 -10.60 -6.23 5.18
N ARG A 380 -10.62 -5.05 5.78
CA ARG A 380 -10.25 -3.81 5.08
C ARG A 380 -8.77 -3.53 5.26
N ARG A 381 -8.23 -2.67 4.41
CA ARG A 381 -6.88 -2.15 4.59
C ARG A 381 -6.74 -1.51 5.97
N ASN A 382 -5.62 -1.81 6.63
CA ASN A 382 -5.17 -1.13 7.84
C ASN A 382 -6.13 -1.23 9.03
N THR A 383 -6.80 -2.38 9.14
CA THR A 383 -7.80 -2.65 10.18
C THR A 383 -7.18 -2.79 11.59
N PHE A 384 -5.94 -3.28 11.69
CA PHE A 384 -5.24 -3.45 12.96
C PHE A 384 -4.18 -2.37 13.18
N ARG A 385 -3.62 -2.29 14.38
CA ARG A 385 -2.47 -1.42 14.69
C ARG A 385 -1.37 -2.23 15.34
N GLY A 386 -0.13 -1.84 15.05
CA GLY A 386 1.04 -2.38 15.73
C GLY A 386 1.24 -1.79 17.12
N PRO A 387 2.34 -2.19 17.79
CA PRO A 387 2.68 -1.68 19.12
C PRO A 387 2.92 -0.16 19.14
N SER A 388 2.48 0.49 20.22
CA SER A 388 2.81 1.90 20.49
C SER A 388 4.31 2.09 20.72
N GLN A 389 4.81 3.27 20.41
CA GLN A 389 6.24 3.59 20.44
C GLN A 389 6.52 4.70 21.46
N GLN A 390 7.58 4.52 22.24
CA GLN A 390 8.07 5.47 23.22
C GLN A 390 9.56 5.68 22.99
N ASN A 391 10.00 6.92 22.77
CA ASN A 391 11.38 7.25 22.42
C ASN A 391 11.89 8.40 23.29
N PHE A 392 13.10 8.24 23.83
CA PHE A 392 13.73 9.20 24.75
C PHE A 392 15.14 9.54 24.26
N LYS A 393 15.42 10.84 24.03
CA LYS A 393 16.75 11.37 23.64
C LYS A 393 17.18 12.47 24.60
N PHE A 394 18.42 12.47 25.07
CA PHE A 394 18.97 13.50 25.98
C PHE A 394 20.24 14.14 25.41
N ALA A 395 20.63 15.32 25.92
CA ALA A 395 21.68 16.15 25.30
C ALA A 395 23.13 15.93 25.78
N ALA A 396 23.37 15.13 26.82
CA ALA A 396 24.54 14.26 26.76
C ALA A 396 24.13 13.12 25.84
N ASP A 397 24.88 12.76 24.79
CA ASP A 397 24.41 11.97 23.62
C ASP A 397 23.86 10.56 23.98
N PHE A 398 22.76 10.49 24.71
CA PHE A 398 22.08 9.30 25.21
C PHE A 398 20.82 9.09 24.36
N PHE A 399 20.79 7.99 23.62
CA PHE A 399 19.62 7.47 22.94
C PHE A 399 19.01 6.33 23.76
N ASN A 400 17.70 6.37 23.99
CA ASN A 400 16.94 5.33 24.70
C ASN A 400 17.47 4.99 26.11
N ILE A 401 17.63 6.02 26.96
CA ILE A 401 18.21 5.86 28.32
C ILE A 401 17.43 4.89 29.22
N LEU A 402 16.10 4.83 29.04
CA LEU A 402 15.21 3.96 29.81
C LEU A 402 15.25 2.50 29.34
N ASN A 403 16.08 2.20 28.32
CA ASN A 403 16.18 0.88 27.70
C ASN A 403 14.80 0.31 27.30
N HIS A 404 13.89 1.17 26.83
CA HIS A 404 12.56 0.76 26.42
C HIS A 404 12.63 0.31 24.96
N PRO A 405 12.40 -0.97 24.63
CA PRO A 405 12.40 -1.41 23.24
C PRO A 405 11.22 -0.77 22.50
N ILE A 406 11.48 -0.32 21.28
CA ILE A 406 10.44 0.13 20.35
C ILE A 406 10.21 -1.03 19.39
N PHE A 407 9.13 -1.78 19.59
CA PHE A 407 8.83 -2.93 18.75
C PHE A 407 8.42 -2.53 17.34
N ALA A 408 8.84 -3.31 16.34
CA ALA A 408 8.35 -3.20 14.97
C ALA A 408 6.92 -3.76 14.87
N SER A 409 6.34 -3.66 13.67
CA SER A 409 5.07 -4.32 13.39
C SER A 409 5.26 -5.84 13.36
N PRO A 410 4.30 -6.64 13.86
CA PRO A 410 4.29 -8.09 13.66
C PRO A 410 4.19 -8.46 12.17
N ASN A 411 4.60 -9.69 11.82
CA ASN A 411 4.34 -10.24 10.50
C ASN A 411 2.83 -10.34 10.26
N ASN A 412 2.39 -9.79 9.12
CA ASN A 412 1.00 -9.59 8.76
C ASN A 412 0.52 -10.49 7.60
N VAL A 413 1.37 -11.38 7.08
CA VAL A 413 0.98 -12.34 6.04
C VAL A 413 0.38 -13.57 6.70
N PHE A 414 -0.93 -13.72 6.57
CA PHE A 414 -1.67 -14.88 7.04
C PHE A 414 -1.16 -16.16 6.34
N ASN A 415 -1.03 -17.25 7.10
CA ASN A 415 -0.35 -18.50 6.70
C ASN A 415 1.12 -18.35 6.26
N GLY A 416 1.71 -17.16 6.42
CA GLY A 416 3.14 -16.94 6.22
C GLY A 416 3.97 -17.41 7.43
N LEU A 417 5.26 -17.67 7.19
CA LEU A 417 6.20 -18.01 8.26
C LEU A 417 6.26 -16.91 9.32
N GLY A 418 5.94 -17.25 10.57
CA GLY A 418 5.99 -16.31 11.69
C GLY A 418 4.84 -15.30 11.74
N PHE A 419 3.68 -15.60 11.14
CA PHE A 419 2.46 -14.78 11.28
C PHE A 419 2.21 -14.36 12.73
N GLY A 420 1.95 -13.07 12.96
CA GLY A 420 1.70 -12.52 14.29
C GLY A 420 2.92 -12.40 15.20
N THR A 421 4.11 -12.77 14.75
CA THR A 421 5.35 -12.61 15.53
C THR A 421 6.04 -11.27 15.24
N ILE A 422 6.65 -10.68 16.25
CA ILE A 422 7.46 -9.46 16.18
C ILE A 422 8.94 -9.86 16.22
N THR A 423 9.63 -9.74 15.09
CA THR A 423 11.02 -10.21 14.95
C THR A 423 12.07 -9.11 15.04
N SER A 424 11.65 -7.84 15.13
CA SER A 424 12.57 -6.69 15.13
C SER A 424 12.09 -5.54 16.00
N THR A 425 13.03 -4.64 16.33
CA THR A 425 12.77 -3.34 16.96
C THR A 425 13.07 -2.22 15.97
N LYS A 426 12.43 -1.05 16.13
CA LYS A 426 12.64 0.14 15.32
C LYS A 426 13.39 1.22 16.11
N GLY A 427 14.19 2.02 15.43
CA GLY A 427 14.95 3.12 16.04
C GLY A 427 16.29 2.66 16.64
N THR A 428 16.98 3.59 17.29
CA THR A 428 18.31 3.36 17.83
C THR A 428 18.22 2.57 19.14
N PRO A 429 19.00 1.48 19.32
CA PRO A 429 19.14 0.83 20.62
C PRO A 429 19.75 1.80 21.63
N ARG A 430 19.82 1.42 22.91
CA ARG A 430 20.46 2.26 23.93
C ARG A 430 21.89 2.59 23.49
N LEU A 431 22.14 3.85 23.16
CA LEU A 431 23.44 4.35 22.72
C LEU A 431 23.84 5.49 23.62
N ILE A 432 25.01 5.35 24.23
CA ILE A 432 25.59 6.34 25.13
C ILE A 432 26.83 6.86 24.44
N GLN A 433 26.79 8.08 23.95
CA GLN A 433 27.93 8.77 23.41
C GLN A 433 28.31 9.92 24.35
N LEU A 434 29.59 9.99 24.66
CA LEU A 434 30.18 11.02 25.50
C LEU A 434 31.20 11.73 24.64
N SER A 435 30.94 12.99 24.31
CA SER A 435 31.88 13.83 23.56
C SER A 435 32.50 14.87 24.52
N GLY A 436 33.83 14.95 24.52
CA GLY A 436 34.58 15.90 25.33
C GLY A 436 35.50 16.71 24.43
N ARG A 437 35.42 18.05 24.52
CA ARG A 437 36.38 18.96 23.88
C ARG A 437 37.19 19.63 24.98
N PHE A 438 38.47 19.30 25.03
CA PHE A 438 39.46 20.05 25.80
C PHE A 438 40.03 21.16 24.91
N SER A 439 39.91 22.41 25.35
CA SER A 439 40.61 23.55 24.79
C SER A 439 41.36 24.23 25.92
N PHE A 440 42.68 24.30 25.79
CA PHE A 440 43.58 25.04 26.68
C PHE A 440 43.61 26.53 26.30
#